data_AF-A0A930VYB6-F1
#
_entry.id   AF-A0A930VYB6-F1
#
_cell.length_a   1.000
_cell.length_b   1.000
_cell.length_c   1.000
_cell.angle_alpha   90.00
_cell.angle_beta   90.00
_cell.angle_gamma   90.00
#
_symmetry.space_group_name_H-M   'P 1'
#
loop_
_entity.id
_entity.type
_entity.pdbx_description
1 polymer ?
#
loop_
_entity_poly.entity_id
_entity_poly.type
_entity_poly.pdbx_seq_one_letter_code
_entity_poly.pdbx_strand_id
1 'polypeptide(L)'
;MPIEENAVANIDAAWIHAIDTFDEIAAKYHTYVFFKNVADFDGSTLLKYMTRNTGGLSQNFVQLQKALSHSLSDGSSVTDIVGDDFDFVNDFSRVTVKVGDEELTGEKISDNRYGFGKRADGSYRYELTYTAADKSLKLDIHESITSDKPVTLSFYEKLKNPPTTPGTYTFDTNKSATLTVVDSGGNSGGTYDFPKPQVTYTVAKKGTVTARYVDENNTEIADSVTTTGDVDTAYTTQQKDIEGYTFKEMAGDSAAVSGAYIDGTLTVTYVYSKNPSPTPGKTDQPNNPKKSSSTKGRGTVPDMGDIGVAATSGVVALGGGLLLLDLRRKMKSSHK
;
A
#
# COMPACT_ATOMS: atom_id res chain seq x y z
N MET A 1 30.96 16.69 -59.13
CA MET A 1 29.89 17.43 -58.42
C MET A 1 30.56 18.48 -57.56
N PRO A 2 30.18 19.77 -57.66
CA PRO A 2 30.63 20.74 -56.69
C PRO A 2 29.99 20.42 -55.34
N ILE A 3 30.79 20.42 -54.28
CA ILE A 3 30.32 20.28 -52.90
C ILE A 3 29.66 21.63 -52.58
N GLU A 4 28.39 21.64 -52.18
CA GLU A 4 27.68 22.88 -51.86
C GLU A 4 28.43 23.65 -50.76
N GLU A 5 28.61 24.96 -50.96
CA GLU A 5 29.38 25.86 -50.10
C GLU A 5 28.79 26.01 -48.68
N ASN A 6 27.56 25.52 -48.47
CA ASN A 6 26.85 25.49 -47.19
C ASN A 6 26.62 24.08 -46.63
N ALA A 7 27.27 23.04 -47.18
CA ALA A 7 27.16 21.69 -46.65
C ALA A 7 27.89 21.61 -45.30
N VAL A 8 27.14 21.35 -44.22
CA VAL A 8 27.70 21.09 -42.90
C VAL A 8 28.73 19.96 -43.03
N ALA A 9 29.97 20.21 -42.61
CA ALA A 9 30.98 19.16 -42.66
C ALA A 9 30.49 17.98 -41.82
N ASN A 10 30.70 16.76 -42.31
CA ASN A 10 30.30 15.54 -41.62
C ASN A 10 30.77 15.48 -40.15
N ILE A 11 31.91 16.11 -39.85
CA ILE A 11 32.46 16.27 -38.50
C ILE A 11 31.62 17.21 -37.62
N ASP A 12 31.14 18.33 -38.15
CA ASP A 12 30.32 19.29 -37.40
C ASP A 12 28.95 18.70 -37.05
N ALA A 13 28.33 17.99 -38.01
CA ALA A 13 27.09 17.27 -37.77
C ALA A 13 27.28 16.18 -36.71
N ALA A 14 28.39 15.42 -36.76
CA ALA A 14 28.69 14.40 -35.76
C ALA A 14 28.88 15.00 -34.36
N TRP A 15 29.52 16.17 -34.24
CA TRP A 15 29.72 16.86 -32.96
C TRP A 15 28.39 17.37 -32.38
N ILE A 16 27.53 17.97 -33.20
CA ILE A 16 26.20 18.44 -32.78
C ILE A 16 25.37 17.26 -32.28
N HIS A 17 25.27 16.17 -33.06
CA HIS A 17 24.51 14.99 -32.64
C HIS A 17 25.06 14.35 -31.35
N ALA A 18 26.38 14.34 -31.16
CA ALA A 18 26.99 13.83 -29.94
C ALA A 18 26.67 14.71 -28.72
N ILE A 19 26.66 16.04 -28.88
CA ILE A 19 26.28 17.00 -27.82
C ILE A 19 24.80 16.85 -27.48
N ASP A 20 23.92 16.84 -28.49
CA ASP A 20 22.46 16.72 -28.27
C ASP A 20 22.13 15.41 -27.54
N THR A 21 22.72 14.30 -27.99
CA THR A 21 22.55 12.99 -27.33
C THR A 21 23.06 13.04 -25.90
N PHE A 22 24.20 13.69 -25.66
CA PHE A 22 24.74 13.81 -24.30
C PHE A 22 23.87 14.69 -23.42
N ASP A 23 23.35 15.81 -23.92
CA ASP A 23 22.47 16.70 -23.17
C ASP A 23 21.12 16.02 -22.85
N GLU A 24 20.57 15.21 -23.76
CA GLU A 24 19.39 14.38 -23.50
C GLU A 24 19.61 13.35 -22.39
N ILE A 25 20.81 12.76 -22.34
CA ILE A 25 21.20 11.81 -21.28
C ILE A 25 21.47 12.58 -19.97
N ALA A 26 22.19 13.70 -20.02
CA ALA A 26 22.53 14.53 -18.86
C ALA A 26 21.30 15.17 -18.19
N ALA A 27 20.23 15.42 -18.95
CA ALA A 27 18.95 15.87 -18.42
C ALA A 27 18.23 14.80 -17.58
N LYS A 28 18.53 13.51 -17.80
CA LYS A 28 17.88 12.37 -17.11
C LYS A 28 18.80 11.68 -16.10
N TYR A 29 20.11 11.76 -16.31
CA TYR A 29 21.13 11.01 -15.59
C TYR A 29 22.30 11.91 -15.21
N HIS A 30 22.98 11.59 -14.11
CA HIS A 30 24.20 12.31 -13.73
C HIS A 30 25.37 11.78 -14.56
N THR A 31 25.77 12.55 -15.58
CA THR A 31 26.76 12.15 -16.58
C THR A 31 28.14 12.71 -16.28
N TYR A 32 29.18 11.86 -16.44
CA TYR A 32 30.57 12.26 -16.34
C TYR A 32 31.27 12.15 -17.70
N VAL A 33 32.05 13.17 -18.06
CA VAL A 33 32.91 13.13 -19.25
C VAL A 33 34.35 12.93 -18.79
N PHE A 34 34.93 11.80 -19.19
CA PHE A 34 36.31 11.42 -18.84
C PHE A 34 37.26 11.63 -20.03
N PHE A 35 38.46 12.13 -19.74
CA PHE A 35 39.51 12.30 -20.73
C PHE A 35 40.80 11.62 -20.26
N LYS A 36 41.29 10.64 -21.04
CA LYS A 36 42.40 9.75 -20.63
C LYS A 36 43.80 10.22 -21.05
N ASN A 37 43.95 11.01 -22.13
CA ASN A 37 45.27 11.32 -22.68
C ASN A 37 45.30 12.67 -23.41
N VAL A 38 46.14 13.59 -22.93
CA VAL A 38 46.29 14.96 -23.47
C VAL A 38 47.09 15.00 -24.78
N ALA A 39 47.84 13.94 -25.12
CA ALA A 39 48.85 13.99 -26.16
C ALA A 39 48.35 13.75 -27.59
N ASP A 40 47.25 13.00 -27.80
CA ASP A 40 46.91 12.45 -29.12
C ASP A 40 45.45 12.69 -29.58
N PHE A 41 44.71 13.60 -28.96
CA PHE A 41 43.32 13.89 -29.37
C PHE A 41 42.99 15.39 -29.33
N ASP A 42 42.57 15.95 -30.48
CA ASP A 42 42.22 17.37 -30.64
C ASP A 42 40.82 17.73 -30.08
N GLY A 43 39.96 16.75 -29.84
CA GLY A 43 38.58 16.93 -29.39
C GLY A 43 38.41 17.34 -27.92
N SER A 44 39.47 17.82 -27.27
CA SER A 44 39.39 18.36 -25.91
C SER A 44 38.39 19.53 -25.80
N THR A 45 38.19 20.30 -26.86
CA THR A 45 37.20 21.38 -26.94
C THR A 45 35.77 20.84 -26.89
N LEU A 46 35.47 19.79 -27.64
CA LEU A 46 34.17 19.12 -27.62
C LEU A 46 33.86 18.57 -26.21
N LEU A 47 34.80 17.86 -25.60
CA LEU A 47 34.62 17.29 -24.27
C LEU A 47 34.44 18.38 -23.19
N LYS A 48 35.18 19.50 -23.27
CA LYS A 48 34.94 20.68 -22.42
C LYS A 48 33.52 21.21 -22.60
N TYR A 49 33.07 21.31 -23.85
CA TYR A 49 31.75 21.83 -24.19
C TYR A 49 30.62 20.91 -23.71
N MET A 50 30.80 19.59 -23.76
CA MET A 50 29.84 18.63 -23.16
C MET A 50 29.72 18.83 -21.65
N THR A 51 30.82 19.17 -20.96
CA THR A 51 30.79 19.43 -19.51
C THR A 51 30.32 20.82 -19.09
N ARG A 52 29.87 21.67 -20.05
CA ARG A 52 29.48 23.06 -19.79
C ARG A 52 28.38 23.21 -18.74
N ASN A 53 27.55 22.17 -18.60
CA ASN A 53 26.43 22.12 -17.66
C ASN A 53 26.67 21.15 -16.49
N THR A 54 27.79 20.41 -16.46
CA THR A 54 28.00 19.28 -15.54
C THR A 54 29.25 19.42 -14.65
N GLY A 55 29.73 20.65 -14.43
CA GLY A 55 30.80 20.93 -13.46
C GLY A 55 32.25 20.76 -13.96
N GLY A 56 32.46 20.61 -15.27
CA GLY A 56 33.79 20.59 -15.91
C GLY A 56 34.39 19.20 -16.18
N LEU A 57 35.54 19.18 -16.86
CA LEU A 57 36.26 17.96 -17.24
C LEU A 57 36.83 17.23 -16.03
N SER A 58 36.49 15.96 -15.89
CA SER A 58 37.06 15.09 -14.86
C SER A 58 38.42 14.57 -15.31
N GLN A 59 39.49 15.04 -14.66
CA GLN A 59 40.87 14.74 -15.06
C GLN A 59 41.46 13.49 -14.41
N ASN A 60 40.74 12.83 -13.49
CA ASN A 60 41.25 11.68 -12.76
C ASN A 60 40.20 10.56 -12.69
N PHE A 61 40.47 9.44 -13.39
CA PHE A 61 39.61 8.26 -13.37
C PHE A 61 39.41 7.71 -11.95
N VAL A 62 40.37 7.91 -11.06
CA VAL A 62 40.28 7.48 -9.65
C VAL A 62 39.29 8.35 -8.86
N GLN A 63 39.19 9.65 -9.16
CA GLN A 63 38.18 10.52 -8.53
C GLN A 63 36.78 10.25 -9.09
N LEU A 64 36.67 9.92 -10.38
CA LEU A 64 35.43 9.42 -10.97
C LEU A 64 35.03 8.06 -10.43
N GLN A 65 35.97 7.14 -10.21
CA GLN A 65 35.71 5.85 -9.59
C GLN A 65 35.25 6.03 -8.13
N LYS A 66 35.82 6.99 -7.40
CA LYS A 66 35.38 7.36 -6.04
C LYS A 66 34.01 8.06 -6.02
N ALA A 67 33.68 8.84 -7.05
CA ALA A 67 32.38 9.49 -7.24
C ALA A 67 31.30 8.53 -7.81
N LEU A 68 31.69 7.48 -8.53
CA LEU A 68 30.81 6.37 -8.96
C LEU A 68 30.70 5.27 -7.89
N SER A 69 31.63 5.18 -6.93
CA SER A 69 31.58 4.22 -5.81
C SER A 69 30.84 4.79 -4.60
N HIS A 70 29.65 5.37 -4.79
CA HIS A 70 28.72 5.58 -3.68
C HIS A 70 28.10 4.23 -3.27
N SER A 71 28.93 3.27 -2.86
CA SER A 71 28.49 2.18 -2.01
C SER A 71 28.25 2.80 -0.63
N LEU A 72 26.99 2.84 -0.16
CA LEU A 72 26.72 3.15 1.25
C LEU A 72 27.60 2.23 2.07
N SER A 73 28.46 2.77 2.91
CA SER A 73 29.39 1.97 3.72
C SER A 73 28.89 1.83 5.15
N ASP A 74 29.59 1.00 5.93
CA ASP A 74 29.37 0.87 7.38
C ASP A 74 29.28 2.26 8.04
N GLY A 75 28.25 2.44 8.88
CA GLY A 75 27.91 3.70 9.54
C GLY A 75 26.82 4.50 8.83
N SER A 76 26.41 4.11 7.61
CA SER A 76 25.22 4.69 6.98
C SER A 76 23.96 4.33 7.78
N SER A 77 22.91 5.14 7.69
CA SER A 77 21.65 4.81 8.35
C SER A 77 20.44 5.40 7.64
N VAL A 78 19.28 4.75 7.79
CA VAL A 78 17.98 5.33 7.40
C VAL A 78 17.17 5.63 8.63
N THR A 79 16.65 6.85 8.70
CA THR A 79 15.71 7.27 9.74
C THR A 79 14.36 7.56 9.09
N ASP A 80 13.32 6.88 9.55
CA ASP A 80 11.95 7.04 9.10
C ASP A 80 11.04 7.45 10.26
N ILE A 81 10.33 8.58 10.09
CA ILE A 81 9.39 9.10 11.06
C ILE A 81 7.98 8.75 10.59
N VAL A 82 7.32 7.88 11.34
CA VAL A 82 5.97 7.38 11.04
C VAL A 82 4.97 8.54 10.98
N GLY A 83 4.02 8.45 10.05
CA GLY A 83 2.99 9.45 9.84
C GLY A 83 2.09 9.64 11.06
N ASP A 84 1.46 10.80 11.18
CA ASP A 84 0.70 11.14 12.38
C ASP A 84 -0.53 10.26 12.60
N ASP A 85 -1.15 9.77 11.52
CA ASP A 85 -2.31 8.88 11.54
C ASP A 85 -1.98 7.40 11.78
N PHE A 86 -0.68 7.06 11.73
CA PHE A 86 -0.20 5.69 11.82
C PHE A 86 0.54 5.42 13.12
N ASP A 87 0.52 4.15 13.51
CA ASP A 87 1.38 3.57 14.53
C ASP A 87 2.19 2.43 13.90
N PHE A 88 3.49 2.41 14.19
CA PHE A 88 4.35 1.28 13.83
C PHE A 88 3.90 0.02 14.59
N VAL A 89 3.74 -1.09 13.87
CA VAL A 89 3.45 -2.38 14.48
C VAL A 89 4.77 -3.00 14.94
N ASN A 90 5.16 -2.67 16.17
CA ASN A 90 6.40 -3.15 16.80
C ASN A 90 6.33 -4.64 17.18
N ASP A 91 6.33 -5.49 16.16
CA ASP A 91 6.26 -6.93 16.22
C ASP A 91 7.32 -7.48 15.28
N PHE A 92 8.31 -8.18 15.84
CA PHE A 92 9.45 -8.71 15.09
C PHE A 92 9.02 -9.58 13.89
N SER A 93 7.91 -10.32 13.98
CA SER A 93 7.41 -11.16 12.87
C SER A 93 6.96 -10.38 11.64
N ARG A 94 6.86 -9.05 11.78
CA ARG A 94 6.40 -8.12 10.74
C ARG A 94 7.51 -7.23 10.21
N VAL A 95 8.74 -7.43 10.66
CA VAL A 95 9.89 -6.66 10.19
C VAL A 95 10.84 -7.61 9.49
N THR A 96 11.20 -7.29 8.25
CA THR A 96 12.14 -8.09 7.45
C THR A 96 13.13 -7.19 6.74
N VAL A 97 14.38 -7.64 6.65
CA VAL A 97 15.42 -6.99 5.84
C VAL A 97 15.86 -7.95 4.75
N LYS A 98 15.90 -7.48 3.50
CA LYS A 98 16.46 -8.22 2.36
C LYS A 98 17.68 -7.53 1.81
N VAL A 99 18.61 -8.31 1.27
CA VAL A 99 19.80 -7.84 0.54
C VAL A 99 19.80 -8.53 -0.83
N GLY A 100 19.51 -7.77 -1.88
CA GLY A 100 19.05 -8.34 -3.15
C GLY A 100 17.79 -9.16 -2.93
N ASP A 101 17.79 -10.41 -3.38
CA ASP A 101 16.68 -11.35 -3.22
C ASP A 101 16.74 -12.15 -1.90
N GLU A 102 17.86 -12.06 -1.16
CA GLU A 102 18.08 -12.82 0.07
C GLU A 102 17.40 -12.13 1.25
N GLU A 103 16.49 -12.83 1.92
CA GLU A 103 15.93 -12.37 3.20
C GLU A 103 16.83 -12.77 4.35
N LEU A 104 17.28 -11.78 5.13
CA LEU A 104 18.18 -12.00 6.24
C LEU A 104 17.45 -12.61 7.43
N THR A 105 18.12 -13.55 8.11
CA THR A 105 17.66 -14.02 9.42
C THR A 105 17.75 -12.88 10.43
N GLY A 106 16.64 -12.55 11.07
CA GLY A 106 16.57 -11.55 12.13
C GLY A 106 16.56 -12.17 13.53
N GLU A 107 16.91 -11.37 14.53
CA GLU A 107 16.84 -11.68 15.95
C GLU A 107 16.31 -10.48 16.72
N LYS A 108 15.42 -10.73 17.69
CA LYS A 108 14.98 -9.70 18.63
C LYS A 108 16.07 -9.45 19.68
N ILE A 109 16.72 -8.29 19.62
CA ILE A 109 17.76 -7.88 20.59
C ILE A 109 17.11 -7.35 21.87
N SER A 110 16.07 -6.51 21.73
CA SER A 110 15.25 -6.01 22.83
C SER A 110 13.84 -5.63 22.31
N ASP A 111 12.97 -5.11 23.17
CA ASP A 111 11.59 -4.76 22.78
C ASP A 111 11.49 -3.76 21.63
N ASN A 112 12.48 -2.90 21.46
CA ASN A 112 12.49 -1.86 20.44
C ASN A 112 13.73 -1.95 19.53
N ARG A 113 14.45 -3.07 19.54
CA ARG A 113 15.68 -3.23 18.76
C ARG A 113 15.76 -4.62 18.16
N TYR A 114 15.96 -4.69 16.84
CA TYR A 114 16.03 -5.92 16.06
C TYR A 114 17.34 -5.94 15.27
N GLY A 115 18.04 -7.08 15.29
CA GLY A 115 19.25 -7.29 14.50
C GLY A 115 18.96 -8.22 13.32
N PHE A 116 19.65 -8.01 12.20
CA PHE A 116 19.51 -8.84 10.99
C PHE A 116 20.89 -9.25 10.49
N GLY A 117 21.01 -10.51 10.06
CA GLY A 117 22.26 -11.06 9.53
C GLY A 117 23.37 -11.13 10.58
N LYS A 118 23.13 -11.88 11.67
CA LYS A 118 24.11 -12.08 12.75
C LYS A 118 25.42 -12.67 12.22
N ARG A 119 26.55 -12.09 12.60
CA ARG A 119 27.90 -12.53 12.25
C ARG A 119 28.50 -13.42 13.34
N ALA A 120 29.60 -14.09 13.01
CA ALA A 120 30.28 -14.99 13.93
C ALA A 120 30.83 -14.29 15.19
N ASP A 121 31.13 -12.99 15.09
CA ASP A 121 31.58 -12.15 16.21
C ASP A 121 30.43 -11.64 17.10
N GLY A 122 29.18 -11.98 16.77
CA GLY A 122 27.98 -11.55 17.48
C GLY A 122 27.42 -10.19 17.06
N SER A 123 28.10 -9.47 16.15
CA SER A 123 27.57 -8.25 15.53
C SER A 123 26.48 -8.56 14.51
N TYR A 124 25.69 -7.56 14.12
CA TYR A 124 24.69 -7.68 13.07
C TYR A 124 25.08 -6.86 11.85
N ARG A 125 24.62 -7.32 10.68
CA ARG A 125 24.77 -6.60 9.41
C ARG A 125 23.89 -5.34 9.37
N TYR A 126 22.69 -5.43 9.94
CA TYR A 126 21.76 -4.32 10.07
C TYR A 126 21.07 -4.35 11.43
N GLU A 127 20.78 -3.18 11.96
CA GLU A 127 20.08 -3.04 13.23
C GLU A 127 18.95 -2.02 13.12
N LEU A 128 17.72 -2.43 13.44
CA LEU A 128 16.56 -1.56 13.47
C LEU A 128 16.27 -1.17 14.92
N THR A 129 16.18 0.13 15.20
CA THR A 129 15.75 0.68 16.49
C THR A 129 14.47 1.49 16.32
N TYR A 130 13.49 1.25 17.18
CA TYR A 130 12.24 2.04 17.24
C TYR A 130 12.21 2.94 18.49
N THR A 131 12.01 4.24 18.28
CA THR A 131 11.83 5.21 19.37
C THR A 131 10.39 5.70 19.41
N ALA A 132 9.62 5.23 20.38
CA ALA A 132 8.19 5.54 20.49
C ALA A 132 7.91 7.05 20.72
N ALA A 133 8.78 7.75 21.45
CA ALA A 133 8.62 9.19 21.72
C ALA A 133 8.64 10.02 20.43
N ASP A 134 9.52 9.65 19.49
CA ASP A 134 9.72 10.35 18.22
C ASP A 134 8.97 9.68 17.05
N LYS A 135 8.31 8.55 17.32
CA LYS A 135 7.77 7.61 16.31
C LYS A 135 8.78 7.31 15.19
N SER A 136 10.04 7.14 15.57
CA SER A 136 11.16 7.02 14.64
C SER A 136 11.64 5.58 14.54
N LEU A 137 11.83 5.12 13.31
CA LEU A 137 12.45 3.85 12.93
C LEU A 137 13.84 4.18 12.37
N LYS A 138 14.90 3.72 13.04
CA LYS A 138 16.28 3.91 12.58
C LYS A 138 16.90 2.57 12.20
N LEU A 139 17.25 2.40 10.93
CA LEU A 139 18.01 1.27 10.42
C LEU A 139 19.49 1.68 10.31
N ASP A 140 20.32 1.15 11.20
CA ASP A 140 21.77 1.26 11.12
C ASP A 140 22.33 0.19 10.16
N ILE A 141 23.22 0.61 9.26
CA ILE A 141 23.84 -0.22 8.23
C ILE A 141 25.30 -0.47 8.61
N HIS A 142 25.67 -1.73 8.81
CA HIS A 142 27.02 -2.13 9.22
C HIS A 142 27.80 -2.86 8.13
N GLU A 143 27.48 -2.59 6.86
CA GLU A 143 28.20 -3.15 5.73
C GLU A 143 28.13 -2.23 4.50
N SER A 144 28.98 -2.51 3.52
CA SER A 144 28.91 -1.85 2.23
C SER A 144 27.76 -2.39 1.38
N ILE A 145 26.85 -1.51 0.98
CA ILE A 145 25.75 -1.80 0.06
C ILE A 145 26.21 -1.48 -1.35
N THR A 146 25.92 -2.40 -2.26
CA THR A 146 26.26 -2.33 -3.67
C THR A 146 24.99 -2.44 -4.50
N SER A 147 25.02 -1.92 -5.72
CA SER A 147 23.82 -1.82 -6.56
C SER A 147 23.29 -3.14 -7.09
N ASP A 148 24.14 -4.17 -7.16
CA ASP A 148 23.74 -5.54 -7.46
C ASP A 148 23.01 -6.21 -6.29
N LYS A 149 23.11 -5.64 -5.08
CA LYS A 149 22.49 -6.16 -3.86
C LYS A 149 21.81 -5.05 -3.05
N PRO A 150 20.71 -4.48 -3.57
CA PRO A 150 19.98 -3.43 -2.87
C PRO A 150 19.40 -3.93 -1.55
N VAL A 151 19.31 -3.06 -0.55
CA VAL A 151 18.71 -3.42 0.74
C VAL A 151 17.25 -3.00 0.77
N THR A 152 16.38 -3.92 1.17
CA THR A 152 14.96 -3.61 1.37
C THR A 152 14.59 -3.82 2.82
N LEU A 153 14.14 -2.77 3.50
CA LEU A 153 13.51 -2.89 4.81
C LEU A 153 11.99 -2.90 4.62
N SER A 154 11.33 -3.98 5.06
CA SER A 154 9.88 -4.07 5.10
C SER A 154 9.37 -4.09 6.53
N PHE A 155 8.31 -3.33 6.80
CA PHE A 155 7.66 -3.28 8.10
C PHE A 155 6.17 -3.00 8.00
N TYR A 156 5.44 -3.18 9.10
CA TYR A 156 4.00 -2.94 9.14
C TYR A 156 3.63 -1.71 9.96
N GLU A 157 2.64 -0.98 9.47
CA GLU A 157 1.98 0.12 10.16
C GLU A 157 0.48 -0.17 10.32
N LYS A 158 -0.13 0.50 11.30
CA LYS A 158 -1.55 0.43 11.59
C LYS A 158 -2.14 1.83 11.61
N LEU A 159 -3.24 2.03 10.88
CA LEU A 159 -4.03 3.25 10.96
C LEU A 159 -4.73 3.31 12.34
N LYS A 160 -4.50 4.38 13.09
CA LYS A 160 -5.03 4.53 14.46
C LYS A 160 -6.54 4.72 14.51
N ASN A 161 -7.01 5.67 13.72
CA ASN A 161 -8.38 6.15 13.76
C ASN A 161 -8.97 6.01 12.36
N PRO A 162 -9.29 4.78 11.93
CA PRO A 162 -9.88 4.57 10.61
C PRO A 162 -11.19 5.36 10.51
N PRO A 163 -11.39 6.14 9.44
CA PRO A 163 -12.65 6.83 9.18
C PRO A 163 -13.83 5.85 9.20
N THR A 164 -14.97 6.28 9.72
CA THR A 164 -16.22 5.51 9.74
C THR A 164 -17.32 6.15 8.89
N THR A 165 -17.11 7.39 8.46
CA THR A 165 -18.00 8.09 7.56
C THR A 165 -17.71 7.67 6.12
N PRO A 166 -18.74 7.41 5.29
CA PRO A 166 -18.53 7.05 3.90
C PRO A 166 -17.74 8.11 3.13
N GLY A 167 -16.77 7.67 2.35
CA GLY A 167 -15.86 8.54 1.62
C GLY A 167 -14.51 7.90 1.33
N THR A 168 -13.68 8.65 0.62
CA THR A 168 -12.31 8.28 0.29
C THR A 168 -11.35 9.20 1.02
N TYR A 169 -10.44 8.63 1.80
CA TYR A 169 -9.50 9.34 2.64
C TYR A 169 -8.08 8.98 2.21
N THR A 170 -7.17 9.95 2.20
CA THR A 170 -5.77 9.75 1.87
C THR A 170 -4.90 10.18 3.04
N PHE A 171 -3.95 9.34 3.42
CA PHE A 171 -3.05 9.57 4.54
C PHE A 171 -1.60 9.41 4.11
N ASP A 172 -0.73 10.29 4.61
CA ASP A 172 0.72 10.13 4.48
C ASP A 172 1.19 9.08 5.48
N THR A 173 1.86 8.04 4.99
CA THR A 173 2.35 6.93 5.84
C THR A 173 3.57 7.32 6.65
N ASN A 174 4.33 8.32 6.21
CA ASN A 174 5.41 8.94 6.95
C ASN A 174 5.34 10.46 6.98
N LYS A 175 5.92 11.02 8.03
CA LYS A 175 6.27 12.43 8.09
C LYS A 175 7.50 12.73 7.25
N SER A 176 8.50 11.84 7.29
CA SER A 176 9.73 11.90 6.50
C SER A 176 10.48 10.56 6.60
N ALA A 177 11.20 10.19 5.55
CA ALA A 177 12.24 9.16 5.63
C ALA A 177 13.51 9.71 4.99
N THR A 178 14.65 9.47 5.63
CA THR A 178 15.90 10.13 5.31
C THR A 178 17.05 9.16 5.45
N LEU A 179 17.87 9.03 4.40
CA LEU A 179 19.12 8.29 4.37
C LEU A 179 20.28 9.23 4.72
N THR A 180 21.09 8.84 5.69
CA THR A 180 22.40 9.43 5.97
C THR A 180 23.49 8.50 5.47
N VAL A 181 24.33 8.98 4.55
CA VAL A 181 25.36 8.18 3.88
C VAL A 181 26.70 8.33 4.60
N VAL A 182 27.43 7.22 4.71
CA VAL A 182 28.85 7.21 5.04
C VAL A 182 29.61 6.59 3.86
N ASP A 183 30.68 7.26 3.42
CA ASP A 183 31.54 6.78 2.33
C ASP A 183 32.53 5.71 2.81
N SER A 184 33.24 5.07 1.87
CA SER A 184 34.23 4.02 2.18
C SER A 184 35.43 4.50 3.00
N GLY A 185 35.62 5.81 3.15
CA GLY A 185 36.63 6.42 4.00
C GLY A 185 36.11 6.81 5.39
N GLY A 186 34.85 6.50 5.71
CA GLY A 186 34.20 6.85 6.99
C GLY A 186 33.72 8.29 7.08
N ASN A 187 33.68 9.03 5.95
CA ASN A 187 33.21 10.41 5.93
C ASN A 187 31.70 10.46 5.68
N SER A 188 31.02 11.45 6.26
CA SER A 188 29.60 11.68 5.99
C SER A 188 29.40 12.12 4.54
N GLY A 189 28.74 11.27 3.76
CA GLY A 189 28.44 11.43 2.33
C GLY A 189 27.17 12.23 2.03
N GLY A 190 26.58 12.87 3.06
CA GLY A 190 25.37 13.68 2.95
C GLY A 190 24.07 12.94 3.30
N THR A 191 22.96 13.63 3.05
CA THR A 191 21.62 13.21 3.47
C THR A 191 20.66 13.25 2.28
N TYR A 192 19.82 12.23 2.15
CA TYR A 192 18.87 12.07 1.03
C TYR A 192 17.48 11.71 1.54
N ASP A 193 16.47 12.46 1.12
CA ASP A 193 15.10 12.21 1.52
C ASP A 193 14.41 11.22 0.57
N PHE A 194 13.73 10.25 1.16
CA PHE A 194 12.80 9.38 0.47
C PHE A 194 11.50 10.14 0.17
N PRO A 195 10.80 9.80 -0.93
CA PRO A 195 9.46 10.31 -1.16
C PRO A 195 8.53 9.91 -0.01
N LYS A 196 7.43 10.65 0.13
CA LYS A 196 6.40 10.36 1.14
C LYS A 196 5.27 9.53 0.53
N PRO A 197 5.20 8.21 0.80
CA PRO A 197 4.12 7.38 0.28
C PRO A 197 2.77 7.71 0.94
N GLN A 198 1.73 7.65 0.12
CA GLN A 198 0.33 7.83 0.54
C GLN A 198 -0.44 6.52 0.43
N VAL A 199 -1.45 6.39 1.29
CA VAL A 199 -2.41 5.28 1.28
C VAL A 199 -3.83 5.82 1.23
N THR A 200 -4.66 5.19 0.41
CA THR A 200 -6.08 5.50 0.30
C THR A 200 -6.91 4.50 1.09
N TYR A 201 -7.86 5.01 1.88
CA TYR A 201 -8.82 4.24 2.66
C TYR A 201 -10.24 4.64 2.26
N THR A 202 -11.04 3.67 1.82
CA THR A 202 -12.41 3.91 1.36
C THR A 202 -13.40 3.27 2.33
N VAL A 203 -14.35 4.08 2.79
CA VAL A 203 -15.51 3.63 3.55
C VAL A 203 -16.71 3.64 2.61
N ALA A 204 -17.28 2.46 2.37
CA ALA A 204 -18.47 2.34 1.54
C ALA A 204 -19.70 2.94 2.24
N LYS A 205 -20.61 3.50 1.44
CA LYS A 205 -21.93 3.91 1.93
C LYS A 205 -22.74 2.67 2.28
N LYS A 206 -23.58 2.77 3.32
CA LYS A 206 -24.48 1.69 3.73
C LYS A 206 -25.93 2.04 3.41
N GLY A 207 -26.66 1.07 2.87
CA GLY A 207 -28.11 1.11 2.70
C GLY A 207 -28.82 0.20 3.70
N THR A 208 -30.11 0.43 3.89
CA THR A 208 -30.98 -0.40 4.75
C THR A 208 -32.12 -0.99 3.95
N VAL A 209 -32.47 -2.26 4.18
CA VAL A 209 -33.67 -2.91 3.65
C VAL A 209 -34.49 -3.41 4.82
N THR A 210 -35.77 -3.04 4.86
CA THR A 210 -36.71 -3.47 5.90
C THR A 210 -37.84 -4.27 5.26
N ALA A 211 -37.93 -5.55 5.57
CA ALA A 211 -39.06 -6.40 5.21
C ALA A 211 -40.17 -6.27 6.27
N ARG A 212 -41.37 -5.83 5.86
CA ARG A 212 -42.56 -5.68 6.71
C ARG A 212 -43.60 -6.73 6.38
N TYR A 213 -44.35 -7.16 7.39
CA TYR A 213 -45.38 -8.18 7.28
C TYR A 213 -46.69 -7.63 7.85
N VAL A 214 -47.61 -7.27 6.96
CA VAL A 214 -48.84 -6.55 7.32
C VAL A 214 -50.09 -7.27 6.82
N ASP A 215 -51.22 -7.01 7.47
CA ASP A 215 -52.52 -7.40 6.95
C ASP A 215 -53.06 -6.42 5.89
N GLU A 216 -54.24 -6.71 5.33
CA GLU A 216 -54.93 -5.87 4.33
C GLU A 216 -55.27 -4.45 4.84
N ASN A 217 -55.25 -4.23 6.16
CA ASN A 217 -55.46 -2.92 6.79
C ASN A 217 -54.13 -2.23 7.13
N ASN A 218 -53.01 -2.74 6.64
CA ASN A 218 -51.65 -2.26 6.94
C ASN A 218 -51.27 -2.38 8.43
N THR A 219 -51.89 -3.31 9.15
CA THR A 219 -51.55 -3.65 10.55
C THR A 219 -50.40 -4.63 10.55
N GLU A 220 -49.34 -4.37 11.32
CA GLU A 220 -48.21 -5.30 11.46
C GLU A 220 -48.64 -6.56 12.22
N ILE A 221 -48.43 -7.72 11.60
CA ILE A 221 -48.86 -9.03 12.10
C ILE A 221 -47.69 -9.95 12.45
N ALA A 222 -46.46 -9.55 12.10
CA ALA A 222 -45.22 -10.19 12.52
C ALA A 222 -44.07 -9.17 12.48
N ASP A 223 -43.05 -9.38 13.31
CA ASP A 223 -41.90 -8.47 13.41
C ASP A 223 -41.24 -8.24 12.04
N SER A 224 -40.96 -6.98 11.71
CA SER A 224 -40.12 -6.64 10.56
C SER A 224 -38.70 -7.22 10.64
N VAL A 225 -38.08 -7.43 9.48
CA VAL A 225 -36.67 -7.88 9.36
C VAL A 225 -35.87 -6.79 8.66
N THR A 226 -34.88 -6.24 9.35
CA THR A 226 -34.01 -5.19 8.81
C THR A 226 -32.61 -5.73 8.54
N THR A 227 -32.10 -5.48 7.35
CA THR A 227 -30.71 -5.77 6.96
C THR A 227 -30.01 -4.51 6.48
N THR A 228 -28.70 -4.45 6.71
CA THR A 228 -27.83 -3.38 6.19
C THR A 228 -26.74 -3.97 5.31
N GLY A 229 -26.39 -3.26 4.25
CA GLY A 229 -25.37 -3.69 3.30
C GLY A 229 -24.71 -2.49 2.62
N ASP A 230 -23.60 -2.73 1.94
CA ASP A 230 -22.96 -1.69 1.12
C ASP A 230 -23.86 -1.32 -0.04
N VAL A 231 -23.95 -0.02 -0.36
CA VAL A 231 -24.67 0.45 -1.54
C VAL A 231 -24.16 -0.30 -2.77
N ASP A 232 -25.07 -0.63 -3.68
CA ASP A 232 -24.86 -1.42 -4.90
C ASP A 232 -24.57 -2.92 -4.67
N THR A 233 -24.51 -3.39 -3.42
CA THR A 233 -24.46 -4.84 -3.13
C THR A 233 -25.85 -5.45 -3.11
N ALA A 234 -25.96 -6.73 -3.47
CA ALA A 234 -27.24 -7.41 -3.58
C ALA A 234 -27.91 -7.65 -2.21
N TYR A 235 -29.24 -7.55 -2.18
CA TYR A 235 -30.08 -8.01 -1.07
C TYR A 235 -31.17 -8.95 -1.55
N THR A 236 -31.72 -9.71 -0.61
CA THR A 236 -32.95 -10.49 -0.78
C THR A 236 -33.73 -10.50 0.52
N THR A 237 -35.05 -10.48 0.44
CA THR A 237 -35.96 -10.63 1.57
C THR A 237 -36.79 -11.89 1.40
N GLN A 238 -37.23 -12.47 2.52
CA GLN A 238 -38.03 -13.69 2.53
C GLN A 238 -39.41 -13.43 3.15
N GLN A 239 -40.42 -14.05 2.56
CA GLN A 239 -41.75 -14.17 3.13
C GLN A 239 -41.69 -14.99 4.43
N LYS A 240 -42.63 -14.76 5.36
CA LYS A 240 -42.79 -15.54 6.59
C LYS A 240 -44.04 -16.39 6.53
N ASP A 241 -43.99 -17.54 7.17
CA ASP A 241 -45.20 -18.28 7.56
C ASP A 241 -45.73 -17.68 8.85
N ILE A 242 -46.94 -17.12 8.80
CA ILE A 242 -47.56 -16.41 9.93
C ILE A 242 -48.84 -17.14 10.32
N GLU A 243 -48.93 -17.56 11.59
CA GLU A 243 -50.07 -18.31 12.08
C GLU A 243 -51.38 -17.51 11.94
N GLY A 244 -52.40 -18.12 11.33
CA GLY A 244 -53.70 -17.49 11.13
C GLY A 244 -53.80 -16.54 9.93
N TYR A 245 -52.75 -16.43 9.11
CA TYR A 245 -52.70 -15.58 7.92
C TYR A 245 -52.18 -16.34 6.69
N THR A 246 -52.57 -15.92 5.48
CA THR A 246 -52.07 -16.44 4.20
C THR A 246 -51.55 -15.27 3.36
N PHE A 247 -50.38 -15.41 2.75
CA PHE A 247 -49.81 -14.38 1.88
C PHE A 247 -50.75 -14.12 0.69
N LYS A 248 -51.00 -12.84 0.43
CA LYS A 248 -51.89 -12.38 -0.64
C LYS A 248 -51.07 -11.82 -1.79
N GLU A 249 -50.30 -10.76 -1.54
CA GLU A 249 -49.55 -10.02 -2.55
C GLU A 249 -48.46 -9.14 -1.91
N MET A 250 -47.59 -8.58 -2.76
CA MET A 250 -46.71 -7.48 -2.36
C MET A 250 -47.50 -6.17 -2.37
N ALA A 251 -47.23 -5.26 -1.43
CA ALA A 251 -47.86 -3.93 -1.47
C ALA A 251 -47.46 -3.16 -2.75
N GLY A 252 -48.37 -2.33 -3.29
CA GLY A 252 -48.15 -1.63 -4.55
C GLY A 252 -47.00 -0.62 -4.54
N ASP A 253 -46.65 -0.09 -3.35
CA ASP A 253 -45.53 0.83 -3.10
C ASP A 253 -44.29 0.11 -2.53
N SER A 254 -44.32 -1.23 -2.47
CA SER A 254 -43.20 -2.04 -1.99
C SER A 254 -42.00 -1.95 -2.94
N ALA A 255 -40.80 -1.90 -2.37
CA ALA A 255 -39.59 -2.25 -3.09
C ALA A 255 -39.60 -3.72 -3.54
N ALA A 256 -38.73 -4.07 -4.50
CA ALA A 256 -38.58 -5.44 -4.99
C ALA A 256 -38.04 -6.38 -3.89
N VAL A 257 -38.43 -7.66 -3.92
CA VAL A 257 -37.98 -8.68 -2.96
C VAL A 257 -36.49 -9.04 -3.07
N SER A 258 -35.86 -8.61 -4.16
CA SER A 258 -34.43 -8.71 -4.39
C SER A 258 -33.97 -7.54 -5.25
N GLY A 259 -32.77 -7.05 -5.01
CA GLY A 259 -32.20 -5.92 -5.73
C GLY A 259 -30.84 -5.58 -5.16
N ALA A 260 -30.43 -4.31 -5.30
CA ALA A 260 -29.23 -3.78 -4.67
C ALA A 260 -29.59 -2.77 -3.58
N TYR A 261 -28.78 -2.71 -2.51
CA TYR A 261 -28.91 -1.67 -1.49
C TYR A 261 -28.71 -0.30 -2.13
N ILE A 262 -29.49 0.69 -1.70
CA ILE A 262 -29.34 2.09 -2.13
C ILE A 262 -28.86 2.96 -0.95
N ASP A 263 -28.38 4.17 -1.24
CA ASP A 263 -28.11 5.19 -0.23
C ASP A 263 -29.45 5.67 0.38
N GLY A 264 -29.89 4.99 1.43
CA GLY A 264 -31.19 5.20 2.06
C GLY A 264 -31.81 3.92 2.59
N THR A 265 -33.15 3.90 2.69
CA THR A 265 -33.92 2.75 3.17
C THR A 265 -34.91 2.27 2.11
N LEU A 266 -34.87 0.97 1.81
CA LEU A 266 -35.89 0.28 1.02
C LEU A 266 -36.85 -0.44 1.95
N THR A 267 -38.15 -0.38 1.65
CA THR A 267 -39.18 -1.10 2.41
C THR A 267 -39.83 -2.13 1.50
N VAL A 268 -39.71 -3.41 1.88
CA VAL A 268 -40.34 -4.52 1.17
C VAL A 268 -41.53 -5.00 2.00
N THR A 269 -42.75 -4.84 1.50
CA THR A 269 -43.97 -5.09 2.28
C THR A 269 -44.74 -6.29 1.73
N TYR A 270 -44.79 -7.36 2.53
CA TYR A 270 -45.60 -8.54 2.28
C TYR A 270 -46.98 -8.37 2.92
N VAL A 271 -48.05 -8.44 2.12
CA VAL A 271 -49.45 -8.29 2.57
C VAL A 271 -50.11 -9.66 2.70
N TYR A 272 -50.80 -9.88 3.81
CA TYR A 272 -51.47 -11.15 4.14
C TYR A 272 -52.96 -10.97 4.38
N SER A 273 -53.76 -11.98 4.00
CA SER A 273 -55.18 -12.10 4.35
C SER A 273 -55.36 -13.00 5.57
N LYS A 274 -56.26 -12.61 6.47
CA LYS A 274 -56.60 -13.40 7.66
C LYS A 274 -57.35 -14.68 7.26
N ASN A 275 -56.94 -15.81 7.80
CA ASN A 275 -57.57 -17.09 7.52
C ASN A 275 -58.98 -17.14 8.13
N PRO A 276 -59.96 -17.80 7.48
CA PRO A 276 -61.29 -17.96 8.04
C PRO A 276 -61.20 -18.77 9.35
N SER A 277 -61.90 -18.28 10.39
CA SER A 277 -61.98 -18.99 11.67
C SER A 277 -62.58 -20.37 11.46
N PRO A 278 -61.98 -21.45 12.01
CA PRO A 278 -62.61 -22.76 11.97
C PRO A 278 -63.98 -22.65 12.64
N THR A 279 -65.02 -23.03 11.90
CA THR A 279 -66.39 -23.05 12.40
C THR A 279 -66.46 -24.06 13.56
N PRO A 280 -67.10 -23.76 14.73
CA PRO A 280 -67.14 -24.69 15.84
C PRO A 280 -67.95 -25.96 15.47
N GLY A 281 -67.25 -27.08 15.29
CA GLY A 281 -67.85 -28.36 14.93
C GLY A 281 -67.06 -29.54 15.53
N LYS A 282 -67.36 -29.84 16.80
CA LYS A 282 -67.12 -31.04 17.62
C LYS A 282 -65.72 -31.71 17.65
N THR A 283 -65.36 -32.00 18.90
CA THR A 283 -64.23 -32.75 19.45
C THR A 283 -64.01 -34.13 18.81
N ASP A 284 -62.73 -34.51 18.65
CA ASP A 284 -62.12 -35.57 19.48
C ASP A 284 -60.58 -35.54 19.39
N GLN A 285 -59.93 -35.50 20.55
CA GLN A 285 -58.53 -35.86 20.86
C GLN A 285 -58.59 -37.17 21.69
N PRO A 286 -57.51 -37.97 21.93
CA PRO A 286 -56.08 -37.65 21.79
C PRO A 286 -55.16 -38.79 21.27
N ASN A 287 -53.97 -38.44 20.77
CA ASN A 287 -52.71 -38.89 21.40
C ASN A 287 -51.46 -38.22 20.81
N ASN A 288 -50.74 -37.54 21.70
CA ASN A 288 -49.31 -37.17 21.68
C ASN A 288 -48.65 -38.11 22.76
N PRO A 289 -47.31 -38.26 22.97
CA PRO A 289 -46.28 -37.26 22.67
C PRO A 289 -44.82 -37.70 22.37
N LYS A 290 -44.02 -36.66 22.05
CA LYS A 290 -42.57 -36.41 22.35
C LYS A 290 -41.55 -37.10 21.42
N LYS A 291 -40.39 -36.50 21.05
CA LYS A 291 -39.64 -35.34 21.57
C LYS A 291 -38.56 -34.89 20.55
N SER A 292 -38.31 -33.59 20.56
CA SER A 292 -37.16 -32.82 20.04
C SER A 292 -35.79 -33.51 19.99
N SER A 293 -35.02 -33.21 18.93
CA SER A 293 -33.58 -32.96 19.05
C SER A 293 -33.15 -31.77 18.19
N SER A 294 -32.73 -30.72 18.87
CA SER A 294 -32.01 -29.54 18.39
C SER A 294 -30.67 -29.88 17.72
N THR A 295 -30.29 -29.19 16.65
CA THR A 295 -28.88 -28.83 16.41
C THR A 295 -28.76 -27.49 15.67
N LYS A 296 -28.57 -26.43 16.46
CA LYS A 296 -27.69 -25.27 16.25
C LYS A 296 -27.26 -25.00 14.78
N GLY A 297 -28.01 -24.16 14.08
CA GLY A 297 -27.50 -23.45 12.90
C GLY A 297 -26.51 -22.37 13.36
N ARG A 298 -25.21 -22.67 13.30
CA ARG A 298 -24.17 -21.64 13.34
C ARG A 298 -24.02 -21.11 11.92
N GLY A 299 -24.89 -20.17 11.54
CA GLY A 299 -24.79 -19.46 10.27
C GLY A 299 -23.52 -18.63 10.26
N THR A 300 -22.53 -19.07 9.49
CA THR A 300 -21.34 -18.31 9.13
C THR A 300 -21.76 -17.10 8.33
N VAL A 301 -21.46 -15.92 8.86
CA VAL A 301 -21.59 -14.64 8.17
C VAL A 301 -20.62 -14.66 6.98
N PRO A 302 -21.04 -14.26 5.77
CA PRO A 302 -20.12 -14.09 4.65
C PRO A 302 -19.08 -13.03 5.00
N ASP A 303 -17.83 -13.46 4.90
CA ASP A 303 -16.62 -12.65 4.89
C ASP A 303 -16.78 -11.47 3.91
N MET A 304 -16.77 -10.24 4.43
CA MET A 304 -16.84 -9.03 3.61
C MET A 304 -15.43 -8.70 3.12
N GLY A 305 -15.24 -8.93 1.83
CA GLY A 305 -13.95 -8.95 1.16
C GLY A 305 -13.07 -7.70 1.31
N ASP A 306 -11.78 -8.02 1.37
CA ASP A 306 -10.62 -7.34 0.81
C ASP A 306 -10.56 -5.81 0.84
N ILE A 307 -9.82 -5.32 1.84
CA ILE A 307 -9.21 -3.99 1.77
C ILE A 307 -8.03 -4.08 0.79
N GLY A 308 -8.21 -3.53 -0.41
CA GLY A 308 -7.12 -3.24 -1.34
C GLY A 308 -6.22 -2.15 -0.76
N VAL A 309 -5.34 -2.50 0.20
CA VAL A 309 -4.31 -1.57 0.66
C VAL A 309 -3.12 -1.65 -0.28
N ALA A 310 -3.10 -0.80 -1.29
CA ALA A 310 -1.88 -0.53 -2.03
C ALA A 310 -0.97 0.34 -1.15
N ALA A 311 -0.11 -0.30 -0.36
CA ALA A 311 1.00 0.42 0.27
C ALA A 311 2.06 0.69 -0.80
N THR A 312 2.38 1.97 -1.00
CA THR A 312 3.39 2.40 -1.96
C THR A 312 4.78 2.33 -1.32
N SER A 313 5.79 1.85 -2.06
CA SER A 313 7.17 1.74 -1.60
C SER A 313 7.93 3.06 -1.79
N GLY A 314 8.77 3.42 -0.82
CA GLY A 314 9.66 4.58 -0.90
C GLY A 314 11.06 4.16 -1.34
N VAL A 315 11.50 4.62 -2.51
CA VAL A 315 12.82 4.30 -3.06
C VAL A 315 13.72 5.53 -3.02
N VAL A 316 14.99 5.34 -2.65
CA VAL A 316 16.04 6.34 -2.87
C VAL A 316 17.09 5.77 -3.82
N ALA A 317 17.37 6.54 -4.87
CA ALA A 317 18.44 6.27 -5.82
C ALA A 317 19.54 7.32 -5.66
N LEU A 318 20.78 6.89 -5.45
CA LEU A 318 21.93 7.79 -5.34
C LEU A 318 22.62 7.88 -6.70
N GLY A 319 22.31 8.91 -7.48
CA GLY A 319 22.95 9.23 -8.76
C GLY A 319 22.64 8.25 -9.91
N GLY A 320 22.02 8.76 -10.99
CA GLY A 320 21.94 8.07 -12.29
C GLY A 320 20.96 6.89 -12.44
N GLY A 321 20.10 6.61 -11.46
CA GLY A 321 19.09 5.53 -11.54
C GLY A 321 19.42 4.27 -10.74
N LEU A 322 20.42 4.34 -9.86
CA LEU A 322 20.88 3.22 -9.04
C LEU A 322 20.05 3.07 -7.76
N LEU A 323 19.17 2.07 -7.72
CA LEU A 323 18.37 1.73 -6.53
C LEU A 323 19.25 1.00 -5.52
N LEU A 324 19.57 1.66 -4.41
CA LEU A 324 20.42 1.09 -3.35
C LEU A 324 19.59 0.66 -2.14
N LEU A 325 18.52 1.40 -1.84
CA LEU A 325 17.63 1.12 -0.72
C LEU A 325 16.16 1.28 -1.09
N ASP A 326 15.34 0.36 -0.61
CA ASP A 326 13.88 0.38 -0.72
C ASP A 326 13.22 0.24 0.66
N LEU A 327 12.23 1.08 0.92
CA LEU A 327 11.47 1.08 2.15
C LEU A 327 10.03 0.63 1.86
N ARG A 328 9.70 -0.58 2.27
CA ARG A 328 8.38 -1.20 2.01
C ARG A 328 7.50 -1.18 3.24
N ARG A 329 6.51 -0.30 3.21
CA ARG A 329 5.46 -0.27 4.22
C ARG A 329 4.41 -1.30 3.86
N LYS A 330 3.92 -2.03 4.85
CA LYS A 330 2.78 -2.92 4.72
C LYS A 330 1.72 -2.51 5.73
N MET A 331 0.48 -2.66 5.34
CA MET A 331 -0.64 -2.17 6.14
C MET A 331 -1.39 -3.34 6.73
N LYS A 332 -1.68 -3.26 8.03
CA LYS A 332 -2.55 -4.24 8.69
C LYS A 332 -3.99 -3.74 8.65
N SER A 333 -4.88 -4.55 8.09
CA SER A 333 -6.34 -4.37 8.24
C SER A 333 -6.71 -4.48 9.72
N SER A 334 -7.42 -3.47 10.25
CA SER A 334 -7.94 -3.48 11.61
C SER A 334 -9.31 -4.15 11.62
N HIS A 335 -9.37 -5.46 11.40
CA HIS A 335 -10.56 -6.24 11.74
C HIS A 335 -10.42 -6.78 13.16
N LYS A 336 -11.41 -6.46 14.00
CA LYS A 336 -11.62 -7.03 15.33
C LYS A 336 -11.95 -8.51 15.24
#